data_AF-A0A7V7D0U9-F1
#
_entry.id   AF-A0A7V7D0U9-F1
#
_cell.length_a   1.000
_cell.length_b   1.000
_cell.length_c   1.000
_cell.angle_alpha   90.00
_cell.angle_beta   90.00
_cell.angle_gamma   90.00
#
_symmetry.space_group_name_H-M   'P 1'
#
loop_
_entity.id
_entity.type
_entity.pdbx_description
1 polymer ?
#
loop_
_entity_poly.entity_id
_entity_poly.type
_entity_poly.pdbx_seq_one_letter_code
_entity_poly.pdbx_strand_id
1 'polypeptide(L)'
;MLTFSRNKIVSIHRKDAHILRARGILEDDIYGMEVDVEITLPDLEIVWIDGKWTRMENRECPRAIPFLQEALGFRLAEEGFTQKVQKTVGRKSCRHFANILLECCEAVIEAAALTGAITAKPGEEKTQTGEIAEEKAQTAEVAVKKGVSRDRKETTAEPLRKVTSGGMVIDLHVHSAEASPCSSAPLVDLIAEAKRIGLDGLCLTDHNHVWRRETIDALQDKYGFLILRGNEITTDQGDMLVFGFEEDIKGIVPLDELRKKVLQVNGFIIAAHPFRGFLTFGIGQLGLTPEKAMARPLFQHVDGIEVLNSKVSEKEDLFSSQVALGLGLPGTGGSDAHEVEEIGIYATRFFDVITCEEDFLKALRQKNYEPTAFRRR
;
A
#
# COMPACT_ATOMS: atom_id res chain seq x y z
N MET A 1 -6.64 11.37 -22.40
CA MET A 1 -5.36 11.09 -21.73
C MET A 1 -5.49 11.72 -20.37
N LEU A 2 -5.75 10.90 -19.34
CA LEU A 2 -5.69 11.36 -17.97
C LEU A 2 -4.21 11.43 -17.63
N THR A 3 -3.77 12.59 -17.17
CA THR A 3 -2.37 12.86 -16.82
C THR A 3 -2.41 13.04 -15.33
N PHE A 4 -1.78 12.12 -14.59
CA PHE A 4 -1.59 12.24 -13.15
C PHE A 4 -0.11 12.49 -12.90
N SER A 5 0.17 13.55 -12.17
CA SER A 5 1.49 14.03 -11.80
C SER A 5 1.42 14.43 -10.33
N ARG A 6 2.45 14.07 -9.58
CA ARG A 6 2.62 14.50 -8.19
C ARG A 6 4.05 14.92 -7.99
N ASN A 7 4.25 16.16 -7.55
CA ASN A 7 5.55 16.74 -7.26
C ASN A 7 5.60 17.11 -5.78
N LYS A 8 6.69 16.75 -5.11
CA LYS A 8 7.03 17.26 -3.79
C LYS A 8 8.34 18.03 -3.89
N ILE A 9 8.38 19.21 -3.29
CA ILE A 9 9.56 20.07 -3.27
C ILE A 9 9.76 20.52 -1.83
N VAL A 10 10.95 20.29 -1.28
CA VAL A 10 11.33 20.78 0.05
C VAL A 10 12.49 21.74 -0.12
N SER A 11 12.35 22.95 0.43
CA SER A 11 13.40 23.97 0.46
C SER A 11 13.81 24.24 1.89
N ILE A 12 15.12 24.20 2.17
CA ILE A 12 15.67 24.53 3.48
C ILE A 12 16.30 25.92 3.45
N HIS A 13 15.91 26.75 4.42
CA HIS A 13 16.42 28.09 4.63
C HIS A 13 16.96 28.23 6.05
N ARG A 14 18.17 28.74 6.21
CA ARG A 14 18.68 29.09 7.54
C ARG A 14 18.11 30.45 7.94
N LYS A 15 17.23 30.47 8.94
CA LYS A 15 16.61 31.70 9.44
C LYS A 15 17.60 32.51 10.28
N ASP A 16 18.35 31.81 11.15
CA ASP A 16 19.43 32.37 11.95
C ASP A 16 20.43 31.28 12.39
N ALA A 17 21.29 31.58 13.36
CA ALA A 17 22.30 30.63 13.84
C ALA A 17 21.70 29.34 14.44
N HIS A 18 20.48 29.42 14.98
CA HIS A 18 19.82 28.40 15.78
C HIS A 18 18.54 27.85 15.16
N ILE A 19 18.05 28.40 14.05
CA ILE A 19 16.80 27.96 13.42
C ILE A 19 16.98 27.67 11.93
N LEU A 20 16.55 26.47 11.53
CA LEU A 20 16.30 26.10 10.14
C LEU A 20 14.79 26.17 9.86
N ARG A 21 14.43 26.73 8.71
CA ARG A 21 13.08 26.72 8.18
C ARG A 21 13.02 25.80 6.98
N ALA A 22 12.13 24.82 7.01
CA ALA A 22 11.79 24.02 5.85
C ALA A 22 10.47 24.50 5.27
N ARG A 23 10.40 24.58 3.94
CA ARG A 23 9.16 24.80 3.19
C ARG A 23 8.94 23.61 2.27
N GLY A 24 7.93 22.82 2.58
CA GLY A 24 7.45 21.71 1.77
C GLY A 24 6.29 22.16 0.90
N ILE A 25 6.33 21.82 -0.38
CA ILE A 25 5.27 22.05 -1.35
C ILE A 25 4.92 20.69 -1.95
N LEU A 26 3.64 20.34 -1.94
CA LEU A 26 3.12 19.18 -2.66
C LEU A 26 2.09 19.67 -3.67
N GLU A 27 2.29 19.33 -4.94
CA GLU A 27 1.39 19.69 -6.03
C GLU A 27 1.06 18.43 -6.85
N ASP A 28 -0.20 18.04 -6.91
CA ASP A 28 -0.68 16.97 -7.78
C ASP A 28 -2.01 17.29 -8.48
N ASP A 29 -2.47 16.49 -9.45
CA ASP A 29 -3.68 16.83 -10.20
C ASP A 29 -4.98 16.90 -9.37
N ILE A 30 -4.98 16.44 -8.11
CA ILE A 30 -6.14 16.36 -7.22
C ILE A 30 -6.09 17.49 -6.18
N TYR A 31 -4.93 17.75 -5.58
CA TYR A 31 -4.72 18.75 -4.54
C TYR A 31 -3.33 19.36 -4.57
N GLY A 32 -3.18 20.47 -3.87
CA GLY A 32 -1.92 21.15 -3.69
C GLY A 32 -1.88 21.80 -2.32
N MET A 33 -0.73 21.72 -1.66
CA MET A 33 -0.54 22.30 -0.33
C MET A 33 0.91 22.69 -0.08
N GLU A 34 1.07 23.53 0.93
CA GLU A 34 2.36 23.92 1.45
C GLU A 34 2.38 23.76 2.96
N VAL A 35 3.55 23.40 3.49
CA VAL A 35 3.87 23.40 4.93
C VAL A 35 5.16 24.18 5.11
N ASP A 36 5.14 25.15 6.01
CA ASP A 36 6.34 25.79 6.52
C ASP A 36 6.55 25.33 7.95
N VAL A 37 7.78 24.94 8.30
CA VAL A 37 8.14 24.50 9.66
C VAL A 37 9.49 25.08 10.06
N GLU A 38 9.60 25.58 11.29
CA GLU A 38 10.85 26.06 11.88
C GLU A 38 11.31 25.11 12.99
N ILE A 39 12.57 24.71 12.89
CA ILE A 39 13.19 23.70 13.75
C ILE A 39 14.48 24.26 14.34
N THR A 40 14.66 24.05 15.64
CA THR A 40 15.84 24.54 16.37
C THR A 40 17.08 23.68 16.15
N LEU A 41 18.25 24.27 16.35
CA LEU A 41 19.55 23.61 16.40
C LEU A 41 20.21 23.88 17.77
N PRO A 42 20.86 22.87 18.38
CA PRO A 42 21.06 21.51 17.88
C PRO A 42 19.91 20.54 18.22
N ASP A 43 18.91 20.98 18.98
CA ASP A 43 17.91 20.10 19.61
C ASP A 43 16.90 19.49 18.62
N LEU A 44 16.83 20.03 17.40
CA LEU A 44 15.91 19.61 16.35
C LEU A 44 14.45 19.59 16.82
N GLU A 45 14.04 20.63 17.54
CA GLU A 45 12.67 20.78 18.04
C GLU A 45 11.83 21.66 17.11
N ILE A 46 10.63 21.21 16.76
CA ILE A 46 9.66 22.02 16.00
C ILE A 46 9.14 23.15 16.90
N VAL A 47 9.48 24.38 16.58
CA VAL A 47 9.09 25.58 17.36
C VAL A 47 8.04 26.43 16.68
N TRP A 48 7.84 26.25 15.37
CA TRP A 48 6.77 26.89 14.63
C TRP A 48 6.39 26.04 13.43
N ILE A 49 5.11 26.04 13.08
CA ILE A 49 4.58 25.35 11.91
C ILE A 49 3.36 26.09 11.39
N ASP A 50 3.21 26.16 10.08
CA ASP A 50 2.00 26.63 9.41
C ASP A 50 1.79 25.85 8.12
N GLY A 51 0.56 25.88 7.61
CA GLY A 51 0.22 25.19 6.38
C GLY A 51 -0.91 25.86 5.63
N LYS A 52 -0.95 25.63 4.33
CA LYS A 52 -2.01 26.15 3.48
C LYS A 52 -2.31 25.18 2.35
N TRP A 53 -3.54 25.23 1.88
CA TRP A 53 -3.95 24.55 0.66
C TRP A 53 -3.88 25.52 -0.52
N THR A 54 -3.21 25.12 -1.59
CA THR A 54 -3.26 25.81 -2.90
C THR A 54 -4.41 25.28 -3.74
N ARG A 55 -4.70 23.97 -3.64
CA ARG A 55 -5.86 23.29 -4.23
C ARG A 55 -6.35 22.22 -3.25
N MET A 56 -7.65 22.21 -2.98
CA MET A 56 -8.24 21.36 -1.93
C MET A 56 -9.07 20.25 -2.55
N GLU A 57 -9.02 19.06 -1.96
CA GLU A 57 -9.88 17.93 -2.35
C GLU A 57 -11.36 18.24 -2.08
N ASN A 58 -11.64 18.91 -0.96
CA ASN A 58 -13.00 19.26 -0.55
C ASN A 58 -13.00 20.53 0.34
N ARG A 59 -14.21 21.01 0.66
CA ARG A 59 -14.40 22.26 1.43
C ARG A 59 -13.98 22.16 2.90
N GLU A 60 -13.80 20.95 3.43
CA GLU A 60 -13.41 20.73 4.82
C GLU A 60 -11.89 20.77 5.02
N CYS A 61 -11.09 20.64 3.95
CA CYS A 61 -9.63 20.63 4.00
C CYS A 61 -8.99 21.77 4.82
N PRO A 62 -9.46 23.04 4.77
CA PRO A 62 -8.90 24.12 5.59
C PRO A 62 -9.03 23.91 7.10
N ARG A 63 -10.02 23.12 7.54
CA ARG A 63 -10.24 22.84 8.98
C ARG A 63 -9.09 22.06 9.60
N ALA A 64 -8.26 21.40 8.79
CA ALA A 64 -7.08 20.66 9.23
C ALA A 64 -5.92 21.59 9.66
N ILE A 65 -5.84 22.81 9.13
CA ILE A 65 -4.68 23.70 9.29
C ILE A 65 -4.39 24.03 10.77
N PRO A 66 -5.37 24.44 11.62
CA PRO A 66 -5.09 24.78 13.01
C PRO A 66 -4.50 23.62 13.82
N PHE A 67 -4.77 22.37 13.43
CA PHE A 67 -4.27 21.18 14.13
C PHE A 67 -2.80 20.85 13.80
N LEU A 68 -2.17 21.55 12.85
CA LEU A 68 -0.72 21.45 12.64
C LEU A 68 0.07 21.85 13.90
N GLN A 69 -0.47 22.76 14.72
CA GLN A 69 0.15 23.21 15.97
C GLN A 69 0.38 22.07 16.98
N GLU A 70 -0.29 20.94 16.80
CA GLU A 70 -0.08 19.73 17.63
C GLU A 70 1.33 19.13 17.44
N ALA A 71 2.06 19.51 16.40
CA ALA A 71 3.44 19.11 16.16
C ALA A 71 4.47 19.95 16.94
N LEU A 72 4.05 21.06 17.58
CA LEU A 72 4.96 21.92 18.34
C LEU A 72 5.61 21.14 19.50
N GLY A 73 6.91 21.35 19.69
CA GLY A 73 7.72 20.66 20.69
C GLY A 73 8.15 19.24 20.30
N PHE A 74 7.78 18.74 19.11
CA PHE A 74 8.28 17.45 18.66
C PHE A 74 9.76 17.57 18.31
N ARG A 75 10.57 16.61 18.78
CA ARG A 75 11.98 16.55 18.42
C ARG A 75 12.23 15.47 17.39
N LEU A 76 12.87 15.87 16.30
CA LEU A 76 13.10 15.00 15.15
C LEU A 76 14.01 13.81 15.47
N ALA A 77 14.87 13.95 16.49
CA ALA A 77 15.77 12.88 16.94
C ALA A 77 15.12 11.87 17.90
N GLU A 78 13.85 12.06 18.30
CA GLU A 78 13.15 11.12 19.18
C GLU A 78 12.86 9.78 18.49
N GLU A 79 13.04 8.69 19.23
CA GLU A 79 12.63 7.36 18.77
C GLU A 79 11.11 7.33 18.55
N GLY A 80 10.68 6.86 17.38
CA GLY A 80 9.26 6.82 17.01
C GLY A 80 8.68 8.16 16.55
N PHE A 81 9.50 9.16 16.22
CA PHE A 81 9.07 10.46 15.69
C PHE A 81 8.07 10.32 14.54
N THR A 82 8.34 9.46 13.57
CA THR A 82 7.45 9.23 12.42
C THR A 82 6.06 8.76 12.86
N GLN A 83 5.98 7.76 13.75
CA GLN A 83 4.72 7.26 14.28
C GLN A 83 3.99 8.35 15.09
N LYS A 84 4.72 9.18 15.83
CA LYS A 84 4.18 10.31 16.60
C LYS A 84 3.54 11.36 15.69
N VAL A 85 4.20 11.73 14.59
CA VAL A 85 3.65 12.64 13.57
C VAL A 85 2.42 12.05 12.91
N GLN A 86 2.47 10.79 12.47
CA GLN A 86 1.33 10.12 11.82
C GLN A 86 0.12 9.99 12.77
N LYS A 87 0.34 9.64 14.05
CA LYS A 87 -0.75 9.53 15.04
C LYS A 87 -1.31 10.88 15.46
N THR A 88 -0.50 11.92 15.51
CA THR A 88 -0.92 13.24 16.01
C THR A 88 -1.40 14.11 14.86
N VAL A 89 -0.50 14.49 13.95
CA VAL A 89 -0.81 15.35 12.80
C VAL A 89 -1.69 14.61 11.81
N GLY A 90 -1.37 13.34 11.49
CA GLY A 90 -2.13 12.56 10.50
C GLY A 90 -3.60 12.35 10.89
N ARG A 91 -3.89 12.21 12.18
CA ARG A 91 -5.26 12.01 12.69
C ARG A 91 -5.98 13.31 13.05
N LYS A 92 -5.31 14.28 13.67
CA LYS A 92 -5.94 15.53 14.13
C LYS A 92 -6.03 16.59 13.02
N SER A 93 -4.99 16.68 12.17
CA SER A 93 -4.94 17.60 11.03
C SER A 93 -5.41 16.87 9.77
N CYS A 94 -4.48 16.30 8.99
CA CYS A 94 -4.80 15.34 7.94
C CYS A 94 -3.55 14.52 7.57
N ARG A 95 -3.77 13.38 6.90
CA ARG A 95 -2.69 12.50 6.41
C ARG A 95 -1.76 13.21 5.41
N HIS A 96 -2.30 14.09 4.57
CA HIS A 96 -1.51 14.81 3.57
C HIS A 96 -0.48 15.76 4.21
N PHE A 97 -0.90 16.51 5.22
CA PHE A 97 -0.02 17.39 5.98
C PHE A 97 1.04 16.61 6.76
N ALA A 98 0.67 15.48 7.36
CA ALA A 98 1.64 14.62 8.06
C ALA A 98 2.75 14.14 7.12
N ASN A 99 2.39 13.74 5.90
CA ASN A 99 3.36 13.24 4.92
C ASN A 99 4.35 14.33 4.48
N ILE A 100 3.88 15.52 4.08
CA ILE A 100 4.79 16.59 3.65
C ILE A 100 5.61 17.17 4.82
N LEU A 101 5.08 17.16 6.05
CA LEU A 101 5.83 17.54 7.24
C LEU A 101 7.01 16.58 7.52
N LEU A 102 6.82 15.27 7.34
CA LEU A 102 7.90 14.29 7.51
C LEU A 102 9.05 14.54 6.51
N GLU A 103 8.72 14.84 5.26
CA GLU A 103 9.69 15.19 4.21
C GLU A 103 10.47 16.46 4.59
N CYS A 104 9.79 17.47 5.14
CA CYS A 104 10.43 18.69 5.65
C CYS A 104 11.42 18.38 6.78
N CYS A 105 11.03 17.49 7.70
CA CYS A 105 11.85 17.13 8.84
C CYS A 105 13.11 16.36 8.43
N GLU A 106 12.98 15.42 7.49
CA GLU A 106 14.12 14.66 6.96
C GLU A 106 15.15 15.57 6.29
N ALA A 107 14.69 16.48 5.42
CA ALA A 107 15.57 17.46 4.77
C ALA A 107 16.26 18.40 5.78
N VAL A 108 15.64 18.72 6.92
CA VAL A 108 16.27 19.49 8.00
C VAL A 108 17.38 18.70 8.69
N ILE A 109 17.17 17.41 8.95
CA ILE A 109 18.20 16.53 9.53
C ILE A 109 19.43 16.49 8.63
N GLU A 110 19.22 16.30 7.32
CA GLU A 110 20.31 16.29 6.33
C GLU A 110 21.04 17.63 6.29
N ALA A 111 20.32 18.75 6.24
CA ALA A 111 20.91 20.08 6.22
C ALA A 111 21.69 20.39 7.52
N ALA A 112 21.17 19.97 8.67
CA ALA A 112 21.83 20.13 9.96
C ALA A 112 23.13 19.31 10.03
N ALA A 113 23.13 18.09 9.49
CA ALA A 113 24.32 17.23 9.42
C ALA A 113 25.38 17.82 8.49
N LEU A 114 24.98 18.32 7.31
CA LEU A 114 25.90 18.94 6.33
C LEU A 114 26.54 20.22 6.84
N THR A 115 25.84 20.97 7.71
CA THR A 115 26.35 22.23 8.29
C THR A 115 27.14 22.02 9.57
N GLY A 116 27.28 20.77 10.03
CA GLY A 116 27.98 20.43 11.28
C GLY A 116 27.26 20.89 12.56
N ALA A 117 25.98 21.27 12.44
CA ALA A 117 25.16 21.70 13.58
C ALA A 117 24.74 20.51 14.47
N ILE A 118 24.78 19.31 13.91
CA ILE A 118 24.66 18.03 14.62
C ILE A 118 25.80 17.11 14.16
N THR A 119 26.28 16.23 15.03
CA THR A 119 27.27 15.22 14.64
C THR A 119 26.63 14.27 13.63
N ALA A 120 27.16 14.25 12.41
CA ALA A 120 26.79 13.26 11.41
C ALA A 120 27.01 11.84 11.97
N LYS A 121 26.05 10.94 11.77
CA LYS A 121 26.30 9.50 12.00
C LYS A 121 27.48 9.06 11.10
N PRO A 122 28.39 8.20 11.60
CA PRO A 122 29.53 7.76 10.81
C PRO A 122 29.06 6.82 9.69
N GLY A 123 29.35 7.20 8.44
CA GLY A 123 29.30 6.31 7.30
C GLY A 123 28.62 6.92 6.09
N GLU A 124 29.35 7.74 5.33
CA GLU A 124 29.15 7.89 3.87
C GLU A 124 30.34 8.69 3.29
N GLU A 125 31.31 7.96 2.74
CA GLU A 125 32.26 8.52 1.79
C GLU A 125 31.51 8.84 0.49
N LYS A 126 31.64 10.10 0.04
CA LYS A 126 31.09 10.57 -1.22
C LYS A 126 31.84 9.97 -2.39
N THR A 127 31.19 9.11 -3.18
CA THR A 127 31.69 8.81 -4.52
C THR A 127 31.24 9.91 -5.47
N GLN A 128 32.24 10.62 -6.00
CA GLN A 128 32.10 11.69 -6.98
C GLN A 128 31.51 11.20 -8.31
N THR A 129 30.68 12.07 -8.88
CA THR A 129 30.44 12.34 -10.31
C THR A 129 31.15 11.47 -11.34
N GLY A 130 30.36 10.88 -12.25
CA GLY A 130 30.85 10.31 -13.50
C GLY A 130 29.72 10.06 -14.50
N GLU A 131 29.60 11.00 -15.45
CA GLU A 131 29.19 10.79 -16.85
C GLU A 131 27.73 10.45 -17.20
N ILE A 132 27.11 11.43 -17.83
CA ILE A 132 25.87 11.33 -18.61
C ILE A 132 26.23 10.63 -19.92
N ALA A 133 25.63 9.46 -20.17
CA ALA A 133 25.60 8.85 -21.49
C ALA A 133 24.16 8.92 -22.01
N GLU A 134 23.96 9.75 -23.03
CA GLU A 134 22.78 9.79 -23.88
C GLU A 134 22.61 8.44 -24.59
N GLU A 135 21.42 7.85 -24.51
CA GLU A 135 21.04 6.81 -25.48
C GLU A 135 19.62 7.05 -26.02
N LYS A 136 19.55 6.94 -27.35
CA LYS A 136 18.57 7.54 -28.22
C LYS A 136 17.26 6.74 -28.26
N ALA A 137 16.14 7.46 -28.14
CA ALA A 137 14.84 6.95 -28.52
C ALA A 137 14.78 6.68 -30.04
N GLN A 138 14.49 5.43 -30.41
CA GLN A 138 14.01 5.10 -31.76
C GLN A 138 12.50 4.85 -31.70
N THR A 139 11.79 5.78 -32.33
CA THR A 139 10.37 5.71 -32.68
C THR A 139 10.12 4.65 -33.75
N ALA A 140 9.12 3.79 -33.56
CA ALA A 140 8.50 3.03 -34.62
C ALA A 140 6.97 3.22 -34.55
N GLU A 141 6.46 3.95 -35.54
CA GLU A 141 5.04 4.08 -35.85
C GLU A 141 4.47 2.72 -36.30
N VAL A 142 3.29 2.34 -35.82
CA VAL A 142 2.42 1.42 -36.56
C VAL A 142 0.96 1.87 -36.52
N ALA A 143 0.44 1.98 -37.74
CA ALA A 143 -0.88 2.39 -38.20
C ALA A 143 -2.10 1.86 -37.45
N VAL A 144 -3.05 2.79 -37.24
CA VAL A 144 -4.45 2.56 -36.95
C VAL A 144 -5.17 2.05 -38.21
N LYS A 145 -5.91 0.93 -38.11
CA LYS A 145 -6.98 0.60 -39.05
C LYS A 145 -8.30 0.40 -38.31
N LYS A 146 -9.28 1.23 -38.67
CA LYS A 146 -10.69 1.10 -38.33
C LYS A 146 -11.32 -0.06 -39.10
N GLY A 147 -12.17 -0.82 -38.42
CA GLY A 147 -13.11 -1.74 -39.04
C GLY A 147 -14.30 -1.94 -38.11
N VAL A 148 -15.43 -1.33 -38.46
CA VAL A 148 -16.73 -1.56 -37.83
C VAL A 148 -17.50 -2.53 -38.71
N SER A 149 -18.05 -3.61 -38.14
CA SER A 149 -19.38 -4.09 -38.52
C SER A 149 -20.03 -4.90 -37.40
N ARG A 150 -21.29 -4.57 -37.16
CA ARG A 150 -22.24 -5.23 -36.26
C ARG A 150 -22.64 -6.61 -36.81
N ASP A 151 -22.91 -7.57 -35.93
CA ASP A 151 -24.24 -8.18 -35.87
C ASP A 151 -24.49 -8.96 -34.56
N ARG A 152 -25.76 -8.99 -34.16
CA ARG A 152 -26.31 -9.56 -32.91
C ARG A 152 -26.45 -11.09 -33.01
N LYS A 153 -26.24 -11.82 -31.89
CA LYS A 153 -27.30 -12.42 -31.04
C LYS A 153 -26.79 -13.57 -30.15
N GLU A 154 -27.51 -13.69 -29.02
CA GLU A 154 -27.85 -14.89 -28.25
C GLU A 154 -26.87 -15.46 -27.21
N THR A 155 -27.32 -15.24 -25.98
CA THR A 155 -27.07 -15.90 -24.70
C THR A 155 -26.97 -17.42 -24.74
N THR A 156 -25.90 -17.94 -24.16
CA THR A 156 -25.91 -19.12 -23.27
C THR A 156 -24.79 -18.95 -22.25
N ALA A 157 -25.09 -19.05 -20.95
CA ALA A 157 -24.08 -19.07 -19.91
C ALA A 157 -23.13 -20.26 -20.15
N GLU A 158 -21.85 -19.97 -20.41
CA GLU A 158 -20.83 -21.00 -20.51
C GLU A 158 -20.47 -21.51 -19.10
N PRO A 159 -20.31 -22.83 -18.91
CA PRO A 159 -19.92 -23.39 -17.63
C PRO A 159 -18.49 -22.96 -17.26
N LEU A 160 -18.29 -22.72 -15.96
CA LEU A 160 -17.00 -22.38 -15.33
C LEU A 160 -15.85 -23.23 -15.90
N ARG A 161 -14.81 -22.53 -16.35
CA ARG A 161 -13.65 -23.02 -17.12
C ARG A 161 -13.04 -24.30 -16.54
N LYS A 162 -12.66 -25.23 -17.43
CA LYS A 162 -11.77 -26.36 -17.13
C LYS A 162 -10.41 -25.82 -16.62
N VAL A 163 -9.99 -26.33 -15.47
CA VAL A 163 -8.68 -26.11 -14.85
C VAL A 163 -7.58 -26.30 -15.89
N THR A 164 -6.80 -25.26 -16.16
CA THR A 164 -5.58 -25.41 -16.96
C THR A 164 -4.56 -26.23 -16.18
N SER A 165 -3.64 -26.92 -16.85
CA SER A 165 -2.69 -27.87 -16.25
C SER A 165 -1.73 -27.28 -15.19
N GLY A 166 -1.87 -26.00 -14.82
CA GLY A 166 -1.03 -25.29 -13.85
C GLY A 166 -1.78 -24.66 -12.67
N GLY A 167 -3.03 -25.05 -12.37
CA GLY A 167 -3.80 -24.50 -11.23
C GLY A 167 -4.60 -23.24 -11.54
N MET A 168 -5.34 -22.74 -10.55
CA MET A 168 -6.15 -21.50 -10.63
C MET A 168 -5.37 -20.31 -10.10
N VAL A 169 -5.38 -19.17 -10.80
CA VAL A 169 -4.70 -17.94 -10.34
C VAL A 169 -5.73 -16.92 -9.85
N ILE A 170 -5.62 -16.54 -8.58
CA ILE A 170 -6.55 -15.63 -7.91
C ILE A 170 -5.76 -14.47 -7.33
N ASP A 171 -6.19 -13.24 -7.62
CA ASP A 171 -5.65 -12.05 -6.98
C ASP A 171 -6.26 -11.88 -5.59
N LEU A 172 -5.44 -11.94 -4.54
CA LEU A 172 -5.93 -11.99 -3.17
C LEU A 172 -6.07 -10.62 -2.50
N HIS A 173 -5.64 -9.54 -3.15
CA HIS A 173 -5.60 -8.21 -2.55
C HIS A 173 -6.07 -7.17 -3.56
N VAL A 174 -7.34 -6.78 -3.50
CA VAL A 174 -7.97 -5.86 -4.46
C VAL A 174 -8.93 -4.91 -3.74
N HIS A 175 -8.83 -3.62 -4.06
CA HIS A 175 -9.68 -2.55 -3.53
C HIS A 175 -10.58 -1.96 -4.61
N SER A 176 -11.84 -1.73 -4.28
CA SER A 176 -12.86 -1.16 -5.14
C SER A 176 -13.29 0.23 -4.68
N ALA A 177 -13.65 1.10 -5.63
CA ALA A 177 -14.10 2.46 -5.33
C ALA A 177 -15.40 2.49 -4.51
N GLU A 178 -16.24 1.45 -4.62
CA GLU A 178 -17.51 1.35 -3.92
C GLU A 178 -17.36 1.14 -2.40
N ALA A 179 -16.27 0.50 -1.98
CA ALA A 179 -16.08 0.07 -0.59
C ALA A 179 -14.83 0.67 0.07
N SER A 180 -13.82 1.07 -0.72
CA SER A 180 -12.57 1.63 -0.22
C SER A 180 -12.35 3.06 -0.73
N PRO A 181 -12.29 4.07 0.18
CA PRO A 181 -12.04 5.46 -0.21
C PRO A 181 -10.67 5.72 -0.87
N CYS A 182 -9.75 4.75 -0.80
CA CYS A 182 -8.42 4.83 -1.42
C CYS A 182 -8.41 4.37 -2.88
N SER A 183 -9.46 3.68 -3.36
CA SER A 183 -9.52 3.12 -4.70
C SER A 183 -10.38 3.98 -5.63
N SER A 184 -9.96 4.11 -6.87
CA SER A 184 -10.76 4.70 -7.96
C SER A 184 -11.26 3.64 -8.94
N ALA A 185 -10.86 2.38 -8.77
CA ALA A 185 -11.27 1.28 -9.63
C ALA A 185 -12.71 0.85 -9.35
N PRO A 186 -13.66 1.04 -10.30
CA PRO A 186 -15.02 0.54 -10.13
C PRO A 186 -15.01 -1.00 -10.09
N LEU A 187 -15.77 -1.59 -9.18
CA LEU A 187 -15.83 -3.05 -8.99
C LEU A 187 -16.14 -3.81 -10.29
N VAL A 188 -17.04 -3.25 -11.10
CA VAL A 188 -17.43 -3.87 -12.39
C VAL A 188 -16.27 -3.90 -13.38
N ASP A 189 -15.39 -2.90 -13.35
CA ASP A 189 -14.24 -2.80 -14.25
C ASP A 189 -13.11 -3.70 -13.78
N LEU A 190 -12.92 -3.84 -12.46
CA LEU A 190 -12.01 -4.83 -11.85
C LEU A 190 -12.38 -6.25 -12.29
N ILE A 191 -13.66 -6.63 -12.20
CA ILE A 191 -14.15 -7.94 -12.64
C ILE A 191 -13.91 -8.12 -14.15
N ALA A 192 -14.25 -7.12 -14.96
CA ALA A 192 -14.08 -7.18 -16.40
C ALA A 192 -12.61 -7.34 -16.80
N GLU A 193 -11.70 -6.59 -16.18
CA GLU A 193 -10.27 -6.66 -16.42
C GLU A 193 -9.68 -8.00 -15.96
N ALA A 194 -9.99 -8.46 -14.74
CA ALA A 194 -9.54 -9.76 -14.23
C ALA A 194 -9.88 -10.90 -15.19
N LYS A 195 -11.12 -10.91 -15.70
CA LYS A 195 -11.55 -11.86 -16.75
C LYS A 195 -10.76 -11.69 -18.05
N ARG A 196 -10.58 -10.44 -18.51
CA ARG A 196 -9.91 -10.13 -19.78
C ARG A 196 -8.46 -10.61 -19.77
N ILE A 197 -7.75 -10.43 -18.64
CA ILE A 197 -6.36 -10.86 -18.49
C ILE A 197 -6.20 -12.34 -18.17
N GLY A 198 -7.30 -13.02 -17.83
CA GLY A 198 -7.34 -14.45 -17.62
C GLY A 198 -6.99 -14.89 -16.20
N LEU A 199 -7.20 -14.03 -15.19
CA LEU A 199 -7.32 -14.50 -13.81
C LEU A 199 -8.51 -15.46 -13.70
N ASP A 200 -8.45 -16.38 -12.75
CA ASP A 200 -9.54 -17.32 -12.47
C ASP A 200 -10.48 -16.79 -11.38
N GLY A 201 -10.02 -15.85 -10.56
CA GLY A 201 -10.82 -15.14 -9.58
C GLY A 201 -10.13 -13.92 -8.99
N LEU A 202 -10.85 -13.19 -8.15
CA LEU A 202 -10.28 -12.15 -7.28
C LEU A 202 -10.91 -12.19 -5.89
N CYS A 203 -10.19 -11.72 -4.89
CA CYS A 203 -10.71 -11.42 -3.57
C CYS A 203 -10.93 -9.91 -3.42
N LEU A 204 -12.12 -9.50 -3.00
CA LEU A 204 -12.36 -8.12 -2.58
C LEU A 204 -11.92 -7.98 -1.13
N THR A 205 -10.88 -7.20 -0.90
CA THR A 205 -10.25 -6.98 0.42
C THR A 205 -10.23 -5.50 0.77
N ASP A 206 -11.36 -4.85 0.53
CA ASP A 206 -11.56 -3.45 0.83
C ASP A 206 -11.28 -3.11 2.31
N HIS A 207 -10.76 -1.91 2.58
CA HIS A 207 -10.38 -1.51 3.93
C HIS A 207 -11.58 -1.44 4.88
N ASN A 208 -11.57 -2.27 5.92
CA ASN A 208 -12.59 -2.29 6.97
C ASN A 208 -14.02 -2.40 6.40
N HIS A 209 -14.17 -3.15 5.31
CA HIS A 209 -15.43 -3.39 4.64
C HIS A 209 -15.61 -4.88 4.37
N VAL A 210 -16.73 -5.42 4.86
CA VAL A 210 -17.14 -6.78 4.54
C VAL A 210 -18.28 -6.71 3.53
N TRP A 211 -18.03 -7.25 2.33
CA TRP A 211 -19.06 -7.36 1.31
C TRP A 211 -20.19 -8.30 1.75
N ARG A 212 -21.44 -7.91 1.50
CA ARG A 212 -22.59 -8.78 1.75
C ARG A 212 -22.59 -9.95 0.77
N ARG A 213 -22.84 -11.16 1.28
CA ARG A 213 -22.83 -12.40 0.49
C ARG A 213 -23.73 -12.31 -0.73
N GLU A 214 -24.95 -11.78 -0.56
CA GLU A 214 -25.92 -11.67 -1.65
C GLU A 214 -25.46 -10.74 -2.78
N THR A 215 -24.64 -9.75 -2.45
CA THR A 215 -24.08 -8.81 -3.45
C THR A 215 -23.03 -9.52 -4.30
N ILE A 216 -22.18 -10.31 -3.65
CA ILE A 216 -21.14 -11.10 -4.33
C ILE A 216 -21.76 -12.21 -5.17
N ASP A 217 -22.71 -12.97 -4.63
CA ASP A 217 -23.42 -14.01 -5.37
C ASP A 217 -24.08 -13.44 -6.64
N ALA A 218 -24.76 -12.30 -6.54
CA ALA A 218 -25.35 -11.62 -7.71
C ALA A 218 -24.31 -11.18 -8.75
N LEU A 219 -23.12 -10.73 -8.32
CA LEU A 219 -22.03 -10.38 -9.23
C LEU A 219 -21.42 -11.62 -9.90
N GLN A 220 -21.20 -12.69 -9.14
CA GLN A 220 -20.70 -13.96 -9.67
C GLN A 220 -21.66 -14.55 -10.70
N ASP A 221 -22.96 -14.57 -10.43
CA ASP A 221 -23.98 -15.04 -11.36
C ASP A 221 -24.02 -14.17 -12.63
N LYS A 222 -23.99 -12.85 -12.47
CA LYS A 222 -24.05 -11.89 -13.57
C LYS A 222 -22.84 -12.00 -14.50
N TYR A 223 -21.65 -12.14 -13.93
CA TYR A 223 -20.41 -12.10 -14.69
C TYR A 223 -19.82 -13.48 -14.96
N GLY A 224 -20.31 -14.56 -14.35
CA GLY A 224 -19.72 -15.90 -14.47
C GLY A 224 -18.23 -15.88 -14.12
N PHE A 225 -17.88 -15.33 -12.96
CA PHE A 225 -16.51 -15.14 -12.50
C PHE A 225 -16.41 -15.36 -10.99
N LEU A 226 -15.34 -15.99 -10.52
CA LEU A 226 -15.15 -16.25 -9.10
C LEU A 226 -14.77 -14.95 -8.39
N ILE A 227 -15.61 -14.54 -7.44
CA ILE A 227 -15.40 -13.37 -6.59
C ILE A 227 -15.50 -13.85 -5.15
N LEU A 228 -14.40 -13.72 -4.42
CA LEU A 228 -14.27 -14.15 -3.04
C LEU A 228 -14.31 -12.95 -2.10
N ARG A 229 -14.90 -13.11 -0.92
CA ARG A 229 -14.90 -12.07 0.11
C ARG A 229 -13.67 -12.18 1.00
N GLY A 230 -13.02 -11.05 1.20
CA GLY A 230 -12.10 -10.80 2.29
C GLY A 230 -12.32 -9.41 2.87
N ASN A 231 -11.37 -8.96 3.67
CA ASN A 231 -11.34 -7.63 4.25
C ASN A 231 -9.88 -7.29 4.57
N GLU A 232 -9.41 -6.08 4.25
CA GLU A 232 -8.14 -5.57 4.76
C GLU A 232 -8.39 -4.80 6.07
N ILE A 233 -8.10 -5.44 7.19
CA ILE A 233 -8.34 -4.89 8.53
C ILE A 233 -7.06 -4.26 9.05
N THR A 234 -7.11 -2.96 9.34
CA THR A 234 -5.99 -2.24 9.94
C THR A 234 -5.90 -2.58 11.43
N THR A 235 -4.73 -3.04 11.87
CA THR A 235 -4.46 -3.36 13.28
C THR A 235 -3.39 -2.46 13.87
N ASP A 236 -3.17 -2.57 15.18
CA ASP A 236 -2.06 -1.90 15.86
C ASP A 236 -0.67 -2.39 15.41
N GLN A 237 -0.60 -3.51 14.68
CA GLN A 237 0.62 -4.13 14.15
C GLN A 237 0.77 -4.06 12.62
N GLY A 238 -0.16 -3.40 11.91
CA GLY A 238 -0.19 -3.30 10.45
C GLY A 238 -1.50 -3.81 9.84
N ASP A 239 -1.57 -3.88 8.52
CA ASP A 239 -2.75 -4.31 7.80
C ASP A 239 -2.79 -5.84 7.62
N MET A 240 -3.99 -6.40 7.71
CA MET A 240 -4.22 -7.85 7.68
C MET A 240 -5.29 -8.18 6.66
N LEU A 241 -4.99 -9.07 5.70
CA LEU A 241 -6.04 -9.67 4.88
C LEU A 241 -6.71 -10.77 5.69
N VAL A 242 -8.01 -10.62 5.91
CA VAL A 242 -8.81 -11.55 6.70
C VAL A 242 -9.87 -12.19 5.82
N PHE A 243 -9.89 -13.51 5.80
CA PHE A 243 -10.83 -14.31 5.01
C PHE A 243 -11.70 -15.18 5.92
N GLY A 244 -12.97 -15.38 5.53
CA GLY A 244 -13.93 -16.17 6.31
C GLY A 244 -14.42 -15.48 7.59
N PHE A 245 -14.29 -14.16 7.68
CA PHE A 245 -14.68 -13.35 8.83
C PHE A 245 -15.67 -12.26 8.40
N GLU A 246 -16.88 -12.29 8.96
CA GLU A 246 -17.99 -11.44 8.50
C GLU A 246 -18.31 -10.26 9.42
N GLU A 247 -17.63 -10.15 10.57
CA GLU A 247 -17.84 -9.02 11.47
C GLU A 247 -17.28 -7.74 10.85
N ASP A 248 -18.13 -6.72 10.75
CA ASP A 248 -17.73 -5.41 10.23
C ASP A 248 -16.96 -4.63 11.31
N ILE A 249 -15.64 -4.70 11.26
CA ILE A 249 -14.74 -3.98 12.17
C ILE A 249 -14.53 -2.56 11.67
N LYS A 250 -14.73 -1.57 12.55
CA LYS A 250 -14.45 -0.15 12.25
C LYS A 250 -13.22 0.35 12.99
N GLY A 251 -12.28 0.94 12.25
CA GLY A 251 -11.07 1.54 12.81
C GLY A 251 -9.96 0.53 13.07
N ILE A 252 -9.08 0.87 14.01
CA ILE A 252 -7.89 0.07 14.32
C ILE A 252 -8.17 -0.82 15.52
N VAL A 253 -7.90 -2.12 15.38
CA VAL A 253 -8.08 -3.11 16.45
C VAL A 253 -6.77 -3.76 16.88
N PRO A 254 -6.66 -4.27 18.12
CA PRO A 254 -5.53 -5.11 18.52
C PRO A 254 -5.49 -6.41 17.70
N LEU A 255 -4.33 -6.74 17.14
CA LEU A 255 -4.16 -7.94 16.30
C LEU A 255 -4.45 -9.25 17.08
N ASP A 256 -4.11 -9.31 18.36
CA ASP A 256 -4.35 -10.50 19.18
C ASP A 256 -5.85 -10.73 19.45
N GLU A 257 -6.63 -9.65 19.60
CA GLU A 257 -8.09 -9.71 19.70
C GLU A 257 -8.73 -10.11 18.38
N LEU A 258 -8.26 -9.55 17.27
CA LEU A 258 -8.67 -9.96 15.93
C LEU A 258 -8.43 -11.45 15.71
N ARG A 259 -7.23 -11.95 16.05
CA ARG A 259 -6.89 -13.38 15.94
C ARG A 259 -7.87 -14.26 16.72
N LYS A 260 -8.22 -13.90 17.95
CA LYS A 260 -9.19 -14.67 18.78
C LYS A 260 -10.54 -14.79 18.08
N LYS A 261 -11.05 -13.70 17.51
CA LYS A 261 -12.34 -13.68 16.79
C LYS A 261 -12.30 -14.49 15.49
N VAL A 262 -11.24 -14.31 14.70
CA VAL A 262 -11.08 -15.02 13.42
C VAL A 262 -10.96 -16.54 13.65
N LEU A 263 -10.27 -16.98 14.70
CA LEU A 263 -10.19 -18.39 15.07
C LEU A 263 -11.57 -19.01 15.38
N GLN A 264 -12.48 -18.26 16.01
CA GLN A 264 -13.82 -18.77 16.37
C GLN A 264 -14.68 -19.11 15.15
N VAL A 265 -14.45 -18.43 14.02
CA VAL A 265 -15.13 -18.69 12.75
C VAL A 265 -14.29 -19.52 11.78
N ASN A 266 -13.17 -20.06 12.25
CA ASN A 266 -12.16 -20.74 11.44
C ASN A 266 -11.64 -19.89 10.27
N GLY A 267 -11.60 -18.56 10.37
CA GLY A 267 -11.08 -17.71 9.30
C GLY A 267 -9.55 -17.82 9.14
N PHE A 268 -8.99 -17.05 8.23
CA PHE A 268 -7.57 -17.05 7.88
C PHE A 268 -7.02 -15.63 7.86
N ILE A 269 -5.82 -15.41 8.42
CA ILE A 269 -5.19 -14.09 8.47
C ILE A 269 -3.86 -14.12 7.72
N ILE A 270 -3.68 -13.16 6.81
CA ILE A 270 -2.41 -12.90 6.12
C ILE A 270 -1.90 -11.53 6.52
N ALA A 271 -0.63 -11.42 6.92
CA ALA A 271 0.01 -10.13 7.08
C ALA A 271 0.16 -9.45 5.71
N ALA A 272 -0.57 -8.37 5.47
CA ALA A 272 -0.54 -7.62 4.21
C ALA A 272 0.71 -6.73 4.20
N HIS A 273 1.47 -6.78 3.10
CA HIS A 273 2.66 -5.95 2.83
C HIS A 273 3.46 -5.52 4.10
N PRO A 274 3.89 -6.46 4.97
CA PRO A 274 4.27 -6.18 6.36
C PRO A 274 5.54 -5.34 6.55
N PHE A 275 6.25 -5.09 5.45
CA PHE A 275 7.47 -4.29 5.37
C PHE A 275 7.36 -3.13 4.37
N ARG A 276 6.15 -2.75 3.94
CA ARG A 276 5.93 -1.55 3.12
C ARG A 276 6.55 -0.32 3.77
N GLY A 277 7.41 0.37 3.04
CA GLY A 277 8.08 1.59 3.52
C GLY A 277 9.29 1.33 4.41
N PHE A 278 9.60 0.06 4.73
CA PHE A 278 10.72 -0.29 5.63
C PHE A 278 12.06 -0.41 4.92
N LEU A 279 12.14 -0.54 3.60
CA LEU A 279 13.44 -0.64 2.91
C LEU A 279 13.68 0.49 1.90
N THR A 280 12.70 1.35 1.69
CA THR A 280 12.71 2.40 0.65
C THR A 280 13.45 3.68 1.08
N PHE A 281 13.78 3.86 2.36
CA PHE A 281 14.39 5.09 2.88
C PHE A 281 15.52 4.82 3.87
N GLY A 282 16.62 4.16 3.47
CA GLY A 282 17.76 3.95 4.38
C GLY A 282 17.46 3.18 5.68
N ILE A 283 16.22 2.73 5.91
CA ILE A 283 15.77 1.94 7.07
C ILE A 283 16.35 0.52 7.03
N GLY A 284 16.90 0.09 5.88
CA GLY A 284 17.85 -1.03 5.84
C GLY A 284 19.08 -0.83 6.77
N GLN A 285 19.44 0.42 7.10
CA GLN A 285 20.47 0.76 8.09
C GLN A 285 19.96 0.76 9.54
N LEU A 286 18.64 0.62 9.80
CA LEU A 286 18.12 0.32 11.16
C LEU A 286 18.43 -1.12 11.61
N GLY A 287 19.11 -1.91 10.77
CA GLY A 287 19.55 -3.25 11.13
C GLY A 287 18.38 -4.19 11.39
N LEU A 288 17.24 -3.97 10.73
CA LEU A 288 16.13 -4.93 10.67
C LEU A 288 16.55 -6.06 9.73
N THR A 289 17.28 -7.02 10.28
CA THR A 289 17.61 -8.25 9.58
C THR A 289 16.37 -9.17 9.54
N PRO A 290 16.32 -10.15 8.63
CA PRO A 290 15.24 -11.14 8.63
C PRO A 290 15.05 -11.78 10.02
N GLU A 291 16.13 -12.06 10.75
CA GLU A 291 16.07 -12.63 12.11
C GLU A 291 15.35 -11.73 13.11
N LYS A 292 15.60 -10.42 13.09
CA LYS A 292 14.88 -9.48 13.95
C LYS A 292 13.44 -9.29 13.50
N ALA A 293 13.19 -9.30 12.19
CA ALA A 293 11.84 -9.20 11.65
C ALA A 293 10.99 -10.42 12.06
N MET A 294 11.56 -11.63 12.02
CA MET A 294 10.91 -12.86 12.49
C MET A 294 10.49 -12.81 13.96
N ALA A 295 11.19 -12.04 14.79
CA ALA A 295 10.86 -11.87 16.21
C ALA A 295 9.70 -10.89 16.47
N ARG A 296 9.16 -10.22 15.44
CA ARG A 296 8.02 -9.28 15.60
C ARG A 296 6.78 -10.04 16.10
N PRO A 297 6.07 -9.53 17.13
CA PRO A 297 4.91 -10.20 17.71
C PRO A 297 3.78 -10.52 16.71
N LEU A 298 3.63 -9.70 15.66
CA LEU A 298 2.56 -9.88 14.67
C LEU A 298 2.54 -11.27 14.03
N PHE A 299 3.72 -11.87 13.82
CA PHE A 299 3.85 -13.17 13.15
C PHE A 299 3.36 -14.34 14.00
N GLN A 300 3.11 -14.13 15.29
CA GLN A 300 2.48 -15.13 16.17
C GLN A 300 0.95 -15.18 16.00
N HIS A 301 0.38 -14.22 15.27
CA HIS A 301 -1.07 -14.02 15.16
C HIS A 301 -1.60 -14.14 13.73
N VAL A 302 -0.75 -14.48 12.75
CA VAL A 302 -1.12 -14.65 11.33
C VAL A 302 -0.85 -16.06 10.86
N ASP A 303 -1.55 -16.49 9.81
CA ASP A 303 -1.42 -17.82 9.19
C ASP A 303 -0.55 -17.82 7.93
N GLY A 304 -0.31 -16.65 7.35
CA GLY A 304 0.52 -16.45 6.16
C GLY A 304 1.05 -15.02 6.03
N ILE A 305 1.90 -14.81 5.03
CA ILE A 305 2.51 -13.50 4.73
C ILE A 305 2.29 -13.17 3.25
N GLU A 306 1.92 -11.94 2.95
CA GLU A 306 1.97 -11.43 1.58
C GLU A 306 3.43 -11.12 1.23
N VAL A 307 3.99 -11.90 0.29
CA VAL A 307 5.41 -11.86 -0.08
C VAL A 307 5.65 -11.27 -1.47
N LEU A 308 4.58 -11.07 -2.25
CA LEU A 308 4.58 -10.34 -3.51
C LEU A 308 3.44 -9.32 -3.48
N ASN A 309 3.76 -8.03 -3.43
CA ASN A 309 2.79 -6.94 -3.41
C ASN A 309 3.17 -5.82 -4.40
N SER A 310 2.24 -5.39 -5.26
CA SER A 310 2.59 -4.46 -6.37
C SER A 310 2.79 -3.02 -5.94
N LYS A 311 2.57 -2.70 -4.66
CA LYS A 311 2.78 -1.37 -4.08
C LYS A 311 4.06 -1.28 -3.24
N VAL A 312 4.83 -2.36 -3.14
CA VAL A 312 6.14 -2.36 -2.47
C VAL A 312 7.27 -2.61 -3.46
N SER A 313 8.52 -2.38 -3.06
CA SER A 313 9.69 -2.65 -3.89
C SER A 313 10.04 -4.14 -3.92
N GLU A 314 10.74 -4.59 -4.98
CA GLU A 314 11.22 -5.98 -5.07
C GLU A 314 12.11 -6.39 -3.89
N LYS A 315 12.80 -5.42 -3.26
CA LYS A 315 13.59 -5.65 -2.04
C LYS A 315 12.70 -5.97 -0.84
N GLU A 316 11.55 -5.30 -0.72
CA GLU A 316 10.57 -5.54 0.35
C GLU A 316 9.85 -6.89 0.14
N ASP A 317 9.54 -7.25 -1.10
CA ASP A 317 9.02 -8.58 -1.44
C ASP A 317 10.04 -9.69 -1.12
N LEU A 318 11.31 -9.50 -1.50
CA LEU A 318 12.37 -10.45 -1.17
C LEU A 318 12.56 -10.58 0.35
N PHE A 319 12.52 -9.48 1.08
CA PHE A 319 12.63 -9.48 2.53
C PHE A 319 11.43 -10.20 3.19
N SER A 320 10.22 -9.92 2.71
CA SER A 320 8.99 -10.63 3.13
C SER A 320 9.11 -12.14 2.90
N SER A 321 9.65 -12.52 1.74
CA SER A 321 9.90 -13.92 1.37
C SER A 321 10.91 -14.59 2.31
N GLN A 322 12.00 -13.91 2.67
CA GLN A 322 13.00 -14.42 3.61
C GLN A 322 12.40 -14.65 5.01
N VAL A 323 11.58 -13.71 5.48
CA VAL A 323 10.90 -13.81 6.78
C VAL A 323 9.87 -14.94 6.77
N ALA A 324 9.06 -15.06 5.71
CA ALA A 324 8.11 -16.16 5.56
C ALA A 324 8.79 -17.53 5.59
N LEU A 325 9.89 -17.67 4.84
CA LEU A 325 10.69 -18.89 4.80
C LEU A 325 11.26 -19.24 6.18
N GLY A 326 11.85 -18.26 6.87
CA GLY A 326 12.45 -18.49 8.19
C GLY A 326 11.43 -18.82 9.29
N LEU A 327 10.18 -18.38 9.15
CA LEU A 327 9.08 -18.71 10.07
C LEU A 327 8.32 -19.99 9.68
N GLY A 328 8.56 -20.54 8.48
CA GLY A 328 7.76 -21.65 7.94
C GLY A 328 6.30 -21.26 7.65
N LEU A 329 6.04 -19.96 7.43
CA LEU A 329 4.73 -19.45 7.06
C LEU A 329 4.57 -19.46 5.53
N PRO A 330 3.39 -19.83 4.99
CA PRO A 330 3.13 -19.79 3.56
C PRO A 330 3.11 -18.34 3.06
N GLY A 331 3.63 -18.16 1.85
CA GLY A 331 3.62 -16.87 1.14
C GLY A 331 2.43 -16.75 0.18
N THR A 332 1.90 -15.54 0.05
CA THR A 332 0.85 -15.20 -0.93
C THR A 332 1.26 -13.98 -1.75
N GLY A 333 0.62 -13.81 -2.90
CA GLY A 333 0.77 -12.63 -3.74
C GLY A 333 -0.59 -11.97 -4.01
N GLY A 334 -0.57 -10.64 -4.08
CA GLY A 334 -1.74 -9.81 -4.35
C GLY A 334 -1.34 -8.53 -5.06
N SER A 335 -2.21 -8.02 -5.92
CA SER A 335 -1.91 -6.79 -6.64
C SER A 335 -1.89 -5.58 -5.71
N ASP A 336 -2.71 -5.61 -4.67
CA ASP A 336 -3.12 -4.44 -3.89
C ASP A 336 -3.61 -3.32 -4.84
N ALA A 337 -4.42 -3.74 -5.82
CA ALA A 337 -4.92 -2.87 -6.87
C ALA A 337 -5.88 -1.84 -6.30
N HIS A 338 -5.61 -0.58 -6.64
CA HIS A 338 -6.47 0.57 -6.39
C HIS A 338 -6.94 1.23 -7.71
N GLU A 339 -6.30 0.83 -8.82
CA GLU A 339 -6.69 1.15 -10.19
C GLU A 339 -6.89 -0.16 -10.98
N VAL A 340 -7.71 -0.11 -12.03
CA VAL A 340 -8.08 -1.31 -12.82
C VAL A 340 -6.85 -1.95 -13.46
N GLU A 341 -5.90 -1.16 -13.95
CA GLU A 341 -4.73 -1.65 -14.68
C GLU A 341 -3.74 -2.44 -13.80
N GLU A 342 -3.83 -2.28 -12.48
CA GLU A 342 -2.93 -2.89 -11.49
C GLU A 342 -3.29 -4.33 -11.18
N ILE A 343 -4.54 -4.74 -11.47
CA ILE A 343 -5.04 -6.06 -11.11
C ILE A 343 -4.22 -7.17 -11.77
N GLY A 344 -3.89 -8.18 -10.97
CA GLY A 344 -3.10 -9.33 -11.40
C GLY A 344 -1.65 -9.02 -11.76
N ILE A 345 -1.03 -7.92 -11.31
CA ILE A 345 0.45 -7.81 -11.35
C ILE A 345 1.06 -8.97 -10.55
N TYR A 346 0.69 -9.07 -9.27
CA TYR A 346 0.90 -10.26 -8.45
C TYR A 346 -0.44 -10.91 -8.11
N ALA A 347 -0.40 -12.23 -7.91
CA ALA A 347 -1.53 -13.05 -7.55
C ALA A 347 -1.06 -14.29 -6.80
N THR A 348 -1.99 -15.16 -6.41
CA THR A 348 -1.70 -16.45 -5.80
C THR A 348 -2.25 -17.57 -6.67
N ARG A 349 -1.40 -18.54 -7.00
CA ARG A 349 -1.75 -19.74 -7.75
C ARG A 349 -2.12 -20.85 -6.79
N PHE A 350 -3.33 -21.37 -6.90
CA PHE A 350 -3.85 -22.51 -6.16
C PHE A 350 -3.83 -23.76 -7.02
N PHE A 351 -3.41 -24.89 -6.47
CA PHE A 351 -3.38 -26.15 -7.20
C PHE A 351 -4.68 -26.96 -7.06
N ASP A 352 -5.53 -26.56 -6.12
CA ASP A 352 -6.89 -27.07 -5.96
C ASP A 352 -7.89 -26.28 -6.81
N VAL A 353 -9.05 -26.90 -7.09
CA VAL A 353 -10.18 -26.22 -7.73
C VAL A 353 -10.93 -25.43 -6.67
N ILE A 354 -11.06 -24.13 -6.88
CA ILE A 354 -11.78 -23.23 -6.00
C ILE A 354 -13.06 -22.78 -6.69
N THR A 355 -14.19 -23.18 -6.15
CA THR A 355 -15.51 -22.77 -6.67
C THR A 355 -16.28 -21.88 -5.71
N CYS A 356 -15.84 -21.81 -4.45
CA CYS A 356 -16.48 -21.04 -3.39
C CYS A 356 -15.49 -20.69 -2.27
N GLU A 357 -15.96 -19.88 -1.32
CA GLU A 357 -15.19 -19.45 -0.13
C GLU A 357 -14.74 -20.62 0.75
N GLU A 358 -15.51 -21.71 0.82
CA GLU A 358 -15.15 -22.91 1.60
C GLU A 358 -13.95 -23.63 0.98
N ASP A 359 -13.97 -23.84 -0.34
CA ASP A 359 -12.83 -24.41 -1.09
C ASP A 359 -11.58 -23.55 -0.91
N PHE A 360 -11.74 -22.22 -1.01
CA PHE A 360 -10.67 -21.25 -0.85
C PHE A 360 -10.04 -21.33 0.54
N LEU A 361 -10.84 -21.28 1.61
CA LEU A 361 -10.34 -21.38 2.98
C LEU A 361 -9.69 -22.75 3.26
N LYS A 362 -10.22 -23.81 2.66
CA LYS A 362 -9.60 -25.15 2.73
C LYS A 362 -8.23 -25.14 2.08
N ALA A 363 -8.10 -24.60 0.87
CA ALA A 363 -6.84 -24.51 0.15
C ALA A 363 -5.80 -23.65 0.91
N LEU A 364 -6.24 -22.52 1.50
CA LEU A 364 -5.41 -21.67 2.36
C LEU A 364 -4.81 -22.43 3.55
N ARG A 365 -5.64 -23.22 4.24
CA ARG A 365 -5.20 -24.02 5.40
C ARG A 365 -4.31 -25.21 5.00
N GLN A 366 -4.53 -25.78 3.81
CA GLN A 366 -3.73 -26.88 3.27
C GLN A 366 -2.38 -26.41 2.71
N LYS A 367 -2.16 -25.08 2.58
CA LYS A 367 -0.92 -24.48 2.08
C LYS A 367 -0.55 -24.94 0.66
N ASN A 368 -1.56 -25.32 -0.14
CA ASN A 368 -1.39 -25.84 -1.49
C ASN A 368 -1.51 -24.72 -2.55
N TYR A 369 -0.65 -23.73 -2.41
CA TYR A 369 -0.61 -22.55 -3.27
C TYR A 369 0.78 -21.92 -3.28
N GLU A 370 1.02 -21.07 -4.26
CA GLU A 370 2.25 -20.29 -4.37
C GLU A 370 1.98 -18.85 -4.85
N PRO A 371 2.76 -17.86 -4.38
CA PRO A 371 2.70 -16.51 -4.90
C PRO A 371 3.22 -16.48 -6.35
N THR A 372 2.63 -15.67 -7.23
CA THR A 372 3.02 -15.62 -8.65
C THR A 372 3.00 -14.21 -9.21
N ALA A 373 3.99 -13.87 -10.03
CA ALA A 373 3.98 -12.70 -10.91
C ALA A 373 3.14 -13.02 -12.14
N PHE A 374 1.88 -12.59 -12.13
CA PHE A 374 0.92 -12.93 -13.17
C PHE A 374 1.04 -11.97 -14.38
N ARG A 375 1.28 -10.68 -14.14
CA ARG A 375 1.57 -9.68 -15.16
C ARG A 375 2.88 -8.96 -14.87
N ARG A 376 3.46 -8.36 -15.91
CA ARG A 376 4.56 -7.42 -15.73
C ARG A 376 4.01 -6.13 -15.11
N ARG A 377 4.76 -5.64 -14.14
CA ARG A 377 4.53 -4.38 -13.44
C ARG A 377 4.79 -3.18 -14.34
#